data_AF-A0A1Y2MSX9-F1
#
_entry.id   AF-A0A1Y2MSX9-F1
#
_cell.length_a   1.000
_cell.length_b   1.000
_cell.length_c   1.000
_cell.angle_alpha   90.00
_cell.angle_beta   90.00
_cell.angle_gamma   90.00
#
_symmetry.space_group_name_H-M   'P 1'
#
loop_
_entity.id
_entity.type
_entity.pdbx_description
1 polymer ?
#
loop_
_entity_poly.entity_id
_entity_poly.type
_entity_poly.pdbx_seq_one_letter_code
_entity_poly.pdbx_strand_id
1 'polypeptide(L)'
;MPVSHPDLRIDPTTPTAVVAALDRAADRLATALDLLDADARRIQPWLGDPVSADAAARYATHSADGPGAAIERIRALRTELVRARDAVARSGRDYTGTEAAIVRSWTPR
;
A
#
# COMPACT_ATOMS: atom_id res chain seq x y z
N MET A 1 29.46 11.33 -36.00
CA MET A 1 28.67 11.64 -34.80
C MET A 1 28.46 10.33 -34.05
N PRO A 2 29.00 10.14 -32.83
CA PRO A 2 28.67 8.95 -32.05
C PRO A 2 27.20 9.06 -31.62
N VAL A 3 26.42 8.03 -31.93
CA VAL A 3 25.06 7.87 -31.41
C VAL A 3 25.16 7.55 -29.93
N SER A 4 24.87 8.52 -29.07
CA SER A 4 24.64 8.27 -27.65
C SER A 4 23.33 7.49 -27.52
N HIS A 5 23.41 6.18 -27.30
CA HIS A 5 22.25 5.41 -26.88
C HIS A 5 21.89 5.86 -25.46
N PRO A 6 20.61 6.18 -25.17
CA PRO A 6 20.19 6.41 -23.79
C PRO A 6 20.48 5.12 -23.00
N ASP A 7 21.23 5.24 -21.91
CA ASP A 7 21.42 4.14 -20.97
C ASP A 7 20.09 3.93 -20.25
N LEU A 8 19.33 2.93 -20.69
CA LEU A 8 18.02 2.59 -20.14
C LEU A 8 18.12 1.78 -18.84
N ARG A 9 19.33 1.65 -18.27
CA ARG A 9 19.55 0.94 -17.02
C ARG A 9 18.98 1.71 -15.85
N ILE A 10 18.20 1.02 -15.03
CA ILE A 10 17.82 1.49 -13.71
C ILE A 10 18.85 1.02 -12.68
N ASP A 11 19.01 1.80 -11.61
CA ASP A 11 19.76 1.36 -10.43
C ASP A 11 19.10 0.08 -9.88
N PRO A 12 19.84 -1.04 -9.78
CA PRO A 12 19.30 -2.33 -9.35
C PRO A 12 18.77 -2.32 -7.91
N THR A 13 19.13 -1.33 -7.09
CA THR A 13 18.63 -1.17 -5.73
C THR A 13 17.27 -0.46 -5.66
N THR A 14 16.86 0.23 -6.74
CA THR A 14 15.61 1.01 -6.78
C THR A 14 14.36 0.16 -6.50
N PRO A 15 14.15 -1.00 -7.14
CA PRO A 15 12.97 -1.83 -6.85
C PRO A 15 12.90 -2.24 -5.37
N THR A 16 14.04 -2.59 -4.75
CA THR A 16 14.11 -2.95 -3.33
C THR A 16 13.74 -1.78 -2.43
N ALA A 17 14.24 -0.57 -2.73
CA ALA A 17 13.92 0.64 -1.96
C ALA A 17 12.42 0.98 -2.03
N VAL A 18 11.81 0.84 -3.22
CA VAL A 18 10.38 1.08 -3.43
C VAL A 18 9.53 0.03 -2.69
N VAL A 19 9.90 -1.26 -2.75
CA VAL A 19 9.24 -2.33 -1.98
C VAL A 19 9.25 -2.00 -0.49
N ALA A 20 10.40 -1.60 0.06
CA ALA A 20 10.51 -1.24 1.47
C ALA A 20 9.66 -0.01 1.85
N ALA A 21 9.51 0.96 0.95
CA ALA A 21 8.66 2.12 1.17
C ALA A 21 7.17 1.73 1.18
N LEU A 22 6.74 0.85 0.27
CA LEU A 22 5.37 0.36 0.20
C LEU A 22 5.02 -0.52 1.41
N ASP A 23 5.92 -1.41 1.83
CA ASP A 23 5.75 -2.23 3.03
C ASP A 23 5.56 -1.32 4.27
N ARG A 24 6.44 -0.32 4.46
CA ARG A 24 6.30 0.65 5.57
C ARG A 24 4.97 1.41 5.53
N ALA A 25 4.48 1.77 4.36
CA ALA A 25 3.20 2.45 4.22
C ALA A 25 2.02 1.51 4.56
N ALA A 26 2.06 0.28 4.07
CA ALA A 26 1.04 -0.74 4.35
C ALA A 26 0.99 -1.11 5.84
N ASP A 27 2.15 -1.19 6.50
CA ASP A 27 2.26 -1.48 7.94
C ASP A 27 1.67 -0.35 8.79
N ARG A 28 1.96 0.91 8.44
CA ARG A 28 1.36 2.07 9.13
C ARG A 28 -0.17 2.06 9.02
N LEU A 29 -0.71 1.70 7.85
CA LEU A 29 -2.15 1.56 7.68
C LEU A 29 -2.71 0.36 8.45
N ALA A 30 -1.98 -0.76 8.55
CA ALA A 30 -2.39 -1.90 9.38
C ALA A 30 -2.55 -1.49 10.85
N THR A 31 -1.54 -0.83 11.42
CA THR A 31 -1.60 -0.36 12.81
C THR A 31 -2.75 0.62 13.04
N ALA A 32 -2.99 1.55 12.11
CA ALA A 32 -4.11 2.48 12.21
C ALA A 32 -5.47 1.75 12.14
N LEU A 33 -5.60 0.72 11.29
CA LEU A 33 -6.80 -0.09 11.18
C LEU A 33 -7.07 -0.89 12.46
N ASP A 34 -6.04 -1.47 13.07
CA ASP A 34 -6.20 -2.22 14.33
C ASP A 34 -6.73 -1.32 15.46
N LEU A 35 -6.23 -0.08 15.54
CA LEU A 35 -6.71 0.92 16.51
C LEU A 35 -8.15 1.36 16.19
N LEU A 36 -8.45 1.61 14.91
CA LEU A 36 -9.79 2.00 14.48
C LEU A 36 -10.82 0.90 14.70
N ASP A 37 -10.48 -0.37 14.44
CA ASP A 37 -11.39 -1.49 14.69
C ASP A 37 -11.68 -1.64 16.19
N ALA A 38 -10.71 -1.35 17.06
CA ALA A 38 -10.90 -1.36 18.50
C ALA A 38 -11.79 -0.21 19.00
N ASP A 39 -11.65 0.99 18.44
CA ASP A 39 -12.24 2.22 19.00
C ASP A 39 -13.45 2.78 18.24
N ALA A 40 -13.50 2.65 16.90
CA ALA A 40 -14.58 3.23 16.09
C ALA A 40 -15.95 2.60 16.40
N ARG A 41 -15.98 1.38 16.95
CA ARG A 41 -17.20 0.67 17.38
C ARG A 41 -17.65 1.03 18.80
N ARG A 42 -16.89 1.86 19.53
CA ARG A 42 -17.15 2.17 20.94
C ARG A 42 -17.85 3.50 21.19
N ILE A 43 -18.19 4.26 20.14
CA ILE A 43 -18.88 5.54 20.36
C ILE A 43 -20.28 5.28 20.90
N GLN A 44 -20.47 5.60 22.18
CA GLN A 44 -21.75 5.56 22.86
C GLN A 44 -22.42 6.94 22.87
N PRO A 45 -23.76 6.99 22.97
CA PRO A 45 -24.46 8.26 23.19
C PRO A 45 -23.94 8.94 24.45
N TRP A 46 -23.39 10.15 24.33
CA TRP A 46 -22.71 10.82 25.45
C TRP A 46 -23.65 11.54 26.41
N LEU A 47 -24.87 11.88 25.98
CA LEU A 47 -25.89 12.57 26.79
C LEU A 47 -27.07 11.66 27.19
N GLY A 48 -27.13 10.43 26.67
CA GLY A 48 -28.28 9.54 26.86
C GLY A 48 -29.59 10.06 26.24
N ASP A 49 -29.50 11.08 25.39
CA ASP A 49 -30.62 11.72 24.71
C ASP A 49 -30.76 11.23 23.26
N PRO A 50 -31.90 11.48 22.59
CA PRO A 50 -32.08 11.06 21.20
C PRO A 50 -31.10 11.69 20.21
N VAL A 51 -30.60 12.90 20.49
CA VAL A 51 -29.69 13.63 19.59
C VAL A 51 -28.29 13.00 19.60
N SER A 52 -27.76 12.68 20.77
CA SER A 52 -26.49 11.98 20.94
C SER A 52 -26.57 10.55 20.41
N ALA A 53 -27.72 9.89 20.52
CA ALA A 53 -27.95 8.59 19.91
C ALA A 53 -27.92 8.64 18.37
N ASP A 54 -28.60 9.61 17.76
CA ASP A 54 -28.58 9.82 16.30
C ASP A 54 -27.17 10.21 15.81
N ALA A 55 -26.46 11.05 16.55
CA ALA A 55 -25.08 11.42 16.23
C ALA A 55 -24.12 10.20 16.29
N ALA A 56 -24.23 9.36 17.32
CA ALA A 56 -23.46 8.12 17.43
C ALA A 56 -23.76 7.15 16.28
N ALA A 57 -25.03 6.99 15.91
CA ALA A 57 -25.44 6.13 14.79
C ALA A 57 -24.90 6.62 13.43
N ARG A 58 -24.94 7.94 13.19
CA ARG A 58 -24.35 8.55 11.98
C ARG A 58 -22.84 8.37 11.93
N TYR A 59 -22.16 8.57 13.06
CA TYR A 59 -20.72 8.33 13.15
C TYR A 59 -20.39 6.87 12.81
N ALA A 60 -21.09 5.91 13.42
CA ALA A 60 -20.87 4.48 13.18
C ALA A 60 -21.08 4.12 11.70
N THR A 61 -22.14 4.64 11.09
CA THR A 61 -22.43 4.45 9.66
C THR A 61 -21.28 4.96 8.78
N HIS A 62 -20.79 6.17 8.98
CA HIS A 62 -19.73 6.73 8.13
C HIS A 62 -18.33 6.19 8.43
N SER A 63 -18.10 5.72 9.65
CA SER A 63 -16.79 5.25 10.09
C SER A 63 -16.58 3.76 9.83
N ALA A 64 -17.57 2.92 10.15
CA ALA A 64 -17.43 1.46 10.22
C ALA A 64 -18.49 0.65 9.46
N ASP A 65 -19.77 1.04 9.53
CA ASP A 65 -20.88 0.13 9.17
C ASP A 65 -21.54 0.40 7.81
N GLY A 66 -21.31 1.58 7.23
CA GLY A 66 -21.97 2.02 6.01
C GLY A 66 -21.23 1.66 4.71
N PRO A 67 -21.94 1.67 3.57
CA PRO A 67 -21.31 1.53 2.26
C PRO A 67 -20.34 2.70 2.02
N GLY A 68 -19.06 2.38 1.84
CA GLY A 68 -18.01 3.38 1.69
C GLY A 68 -17.51 3.97 3.01
N ALA A 69 -17.73 3.28 4.13
CA ALA A 69 -17.16 3.60 5.43
C ALA A 69 -15.65 3.86 5.35
N ALA A 70 -15.16 4.80 6.17
CA ALA A 70 -13.76 5.22 6.15
C ALA A 70 -12.79 4.04 6.38
N ILE A 71 -13.12 3.14 7.32
CA ILE A 71 -12.32 1.95 7.62
C ILE A 71 -12.18 1.06 6.37
N GLU A 72 -13.26 0.82 5.64
CA GLU A 72 -13.22 0.00 4.41
C GLU A 72 -12.37 0.66 3.31
N ARG A 73 -12.40 1.98 3.18
CA ARG A 73 -11.55 2.69 2.21
C ARG A 73 -10.07 2.58 2.58
N ILE A 74 -9.73 2.63 3.86
CA ILE A 74 -8.36 2.46 4.33
C ILE A 74 -7.89 1.00 4.12
N ARG A 75 -8.76 0.00 4.37
CA ARG A 75 -8.50 -1.41 4.06
C ARG A 75 -8.22 -1.63 2.57
N ALA A 76 -9.03 -1.01 1.71
CA ALA A 76 -8.84 -1.06 0.27
C ALA A 76 -7.49 -0.44 -0.14
N LEU A 77 -7.15 0.75 0.38
CA LEU A 77 -5.86 1.39 0.10
C LEU A 77 -4.68 0.50 0.53
N ARG A 78 -4.74 -0.10 1.72
CA ARG A 78 -3.71 -1.05 2.18
C ARG A 78 -3.56 -2.23 1.21
N THR A 79 -4.67 -2.77 0.73
CA THR A 79 -4.65 -3.87 -0.25
C THR A 79 -3.96 -3.45 -1.55
N GLU A 80 -4.24 -2.25 -2.03
CA GLU A 80 -3.57 -1.72 -3.23
C GLU A 80 -2.07 -1.48 -3.02
N LEU A 81 -1.64 -1.03 -1.84
CA LEU A 81 -0.21 -0.90 -1.52
C LEU A 81 0.51 -2.25 -1.55
N VAL A 82 -0.11 -3.31 -1.01
CA VAL A 82 0.45 -4.67 -1.07
C VAL A 82 0.52 -5.17 -2.51
N ARG A 83 -0.51 -4.95 -3.32
CA ARG A 83 -0.51 -5.30 -4.74
C ARG A 83 0.59 -4.58 -5.52
N ALA A 84 0.76 -3.28 -5.28
CA ALA A 84 1.82 -2.48 -5.88
C ALA A 84 3.21 -2.99 -5.48
N ARG A 85 3.38 -3.32 -4.20
CA ARG A 85 4.62 -3.89 -3.67
C ARG A 85 5.00 -5.19 -4.34
N ASP A 86 4.04 -6.10 -4.50
CA ASP A 86 4.27 -7.37 -5.19
C ASP A 86 4.58 -7.18 -6.68
N ALA A 87 3.95 -6.20 -7.33
CA ALA A 87 4.25 -5.85 -8.72
C ALA A 87 5.67 -5.33 -8.89
N VAL A 88 6.11 -4.38 -8.04
CA VAL A 88 7.48 -3.86 -8.07
C VAL A 88 8.50 -4.96 -7.79
N ALA A 89 8.22 -5.83 -6.81
CA ALA A 89 9.11 -6.93 -6.47
C ALA A 89 9.28 -7.93 -7.63
N ARG A 90 8.21 -8.22 -8.38
CA ARG A 90 8.28 -9.05 -9.60
C ARG A 90 9.12 -8.37 -10.67
N SER A 91 8.77 -7.12 -11.04
CA SER A 91 9.50 -6.39 -12.09
C SER A 91 10.98 -6.22 -11.78
N GLY A 92 11.36 -6.00 -10.52
CA GLY A 92 12.77 -5.89 -10.12
C GLY A 92 13.55 -7.19 -10.31
N ARG A 93 12.93 -8.35 -10.03
CA ARG A 93 13.54 -9.67 -10.30
C ARG A 93 13.69 -9.92 -11.79
N ASP A 94 12.67 -9.60 -12.57
CA ASP A 94 12.69 -9.78 -14.03
C ASP A 94 13.77 -8.92 -14.69
N TYR A 95 13.90 -7.67 -14.26
CA TYR A 95 14.97 -6.76 -14.72
C TYR A 95 16.36 -7.33 -14.41
N THR A 96 16.60 -7.71 -13.15
CA THR A 96 17.90 -8.25 -12.72
C THR A 96 18.23 -9.55 -13.45
N GLY A 97 17.23 -10.42 -13.65
CA GLY A 97 17.37 -11.66 -14.40
C GLY A 97 17.74 -11.41 -15.87
N THR A 98 17.11 -10.40 -16.49
CA THR A 98 17.39 -9.99 -17.88
C THR A 98 18.79 -9.42 -18.03
N GLU A 99 19.20 -8.49 -17.17
CA GLU A 99 20.57 -7.93 -17.17
C GLU A 99 21.62 -9.05 -17.01
N ALA A 100 21.40 -9.98 -16.08
CA ALA A 100 22.31 -11.10 -15.88
C ALA A 100 22.36 -12.05 -17.09
N ALA A 101 21.24 -12.25 -17.79
CA ALA A 101 21.17 -13.05 -19.01
C ALA A 101 21.90 -12.39 -20.17
N ILE A 102 21.72 -11.07 -20.32
CA ILE A 102 22.47 -10.25 -21.28
C ILE A 102 23.95 -10.44 -20.98
N VAL A 103 24.44 -10.09 -19.80
CA VAL A 103 25.88 -10.20 -19.45
C VAL A 103 26.46 -11.58 -19.78
N ARG A 104 25.76 -12.67 -19.43
CA ARG A 104 26.19 -14.04 -19.76
C ARG A 104 26.31 -14.33 -21.26
N SER A 105 25.53 -13.65 -22.11
CA SER A 105 25.61 -13.82 -23.57
C SER A 105 26.85 -13.20 -24.21
N TRP A 106 27.51 -12.25 -23.53
CA TRP A 106 28.71 -11.56 -24.05
C TRP A 106 30.02 -12.12 -23.50
N THR A 107 29.99 -12.91 -22.42
CA THR A 107 31.19 -13.54 -21.86
C THR A 107 31.43 -14.89 -22.54
N PRO A 108 32.49 -15.04 -23.37
CA PRO A 108 32.81 -16.33 -23.97
C PRO A 108 33.22 -17.33 -22.88
N ARG A 109 32.88 -18.60 -23.11
CA ARG A 109 33.34 -19.72 -22.27
C ARG A 109 34.84 -19.93 -22.36
#